data_AF-R9BA10-F1
#
_entry.id   AF-R9BA10-F1
#
_cell.length_a   1.000
_cell.length_b   1.000
_cell.length_c   1.000
_cell.angle_alpha   90.00
_cell.angle_beta   90.00
_cell.angle_gamma   90.00
#
_symmetry.space_group_name_H-M   'P 1'
#
loop_
_entity.id
_entity.type
_entity.pdbx_description
1 polymer ?
#
loop_
_entity_poly.entity_id
_entity_poly.type
_entity_poly.pdbx_seq_one_letter_code
_entity_poly.pdbx_strand_id
1 'polypeptide(L)'
;MHAFKRAMFNVLFNNRDDHTKNFSFLMANNGQWKLAPAYDVTFCEGPGGYHQMDIMGEALNISRNDIHKLGTSEANLTSLEIDEIILVMREIALQFSQIAQRLYPNQIRASTLEMIQSRIQQNVDFFD
;
A
#
# COMPACT_ATOMS: atom_id res chain seq x y z
N MET A 1 -4.53 6.46 11.38
CA MET A 1 -3.21 6.68 10.74
C MET A 1 -2.52 5.40 10.25
N HIS A 2 -2.11 4.43 11.09
CA HIS A 2 -1.33 3.26 10.63
C HIS A 2 -2.07 2.36 9.62
N ALA A 3 -3.35 2.06 9.86
CA ALA A 3 -4.15 1.25 8.93
C ALA A 3 -4.30 1.92 7.55
N PHE A 4 -4.57 3.23 7.54
CA PHE A 4 -4.64 4.04 6.30
C PHE A 4 -3.34 3.97 5.51
N LYS A 5 -2.19 4.17 6.18
CA LYS A 5 -0.88 4.03 5.54
C LYS A 5 -0.66 2.63 4.95
N ARG A 6 -1.16 1.57 5.61
CA ARG A 6 -1.08 0.20 5.10
C ARG A 6 -1.95 -0.01 3.85
N ALA A 7 -3.16 0.54 3.84
CA ALA A 7 -4.03 0.53 2.65
C ALA A 7 -3.37 1.26 1.46
N MET A 8 -2.88 2.48 1.69
CA MET A 8 -2.16 3.25 0.66
C MET A 8 -0.92 2.52 0.14
N PHE A 9 -0.14 1.91 1.04
CA PHE A 9 0.99 1.08 0.65
C PHE A 9 0.56 -0.08 -0.25
N ASN A 10 -0.49 -0.81 0.12
CA ASN A 10 -0.95 -1.95 -0.67
C ASN A 10 -1.32 -1.55 -2.10
N VAL A 11 -2.02 -0.42 -2.25
CA VAL A 11 -2.39 0.13 -3.57
C VAL A 11 -1.15 0.51 -4.38
N LEU A 12 -0.26 1.36 -3.83
CA LEU A 12 0.90 1.85 -4.58
C LEU A 12 1.90 0.73 -4.92
N PHE A 13 2.17 -0.17 -3.98
CA PHE A 13 3.18 -1.22 -4.13
C PHE A 13 2.62 -2.51 -4.74
N ASN A 14 1.36 -2.51 -5.19
CA ASN A 14 0.70 -3.64 -5.83
C ASN A 14 0.73 -4.91 -4.94
N ASN A 15 0.39 -4.73 -3.66
CA ASN A 15 0.09 -5.84 -2.76
C ASN A 15 -1.42 -6.07 -2.75
N ARG A 16 -1.88 -6.98 -3.62
CA ARG A 16 -3.30 -7.33 -3.77
C ARG A 16 -3.71 -8.59 -3.00
N ASP A 17 -2.80 -9.17 -2.21
CA ASP A 17 -3.13 -10.24 -1.27
C ASP A 17 -3.42 -9.67 0.13
N ASP A 18 -4.19 -8.60 0.16
CA ASP A 18 -4.44 -7.78 1.34
C ASP A 18 -5.68 -8.20 2.12
N HIS A 19 -5.99 -9.49 2.18
CA HIS A 19 -7.15 -9.98 2.89
C HIS A 19 -7.10 -9.74 4.41
N THR A 20 -8.28 -9.80 5.03
CA THR A 20 -8.49 -9.59 6.47
C THR A 20 -7.59 -10.45 7.38
N LYS A 21 -7.19 -11.66 6.97
CA LYS A 21 -6.26 -12.52 7.74
C LYS A 21 -4.83 -11.96 7.85
N ASN A 22 -4.47 -11.01 6.98
CA ASN A 22 -3.18 -10.31 7.03
C ASN A 22 -3.20 -9.12 8.00
N PHE A 23 -4.31 -8.91 8.70
CA PHE A 23 -4.44 -7.88 9.73
C PHE A 23 -4.69 -8.54 11.08
N SER A 24 -3.84 -8.19 12.05
CA SER A 24 -3.97 -8.63 13.43
C SER A 24 -3.87 -7.43 14.36
N PHE A 25 -4.36 -7.60 15.59
CA PHE A 25 -4.27 -6.59 16.63
C PHE A 25 -3.53 -7.19 17.83
N LEU A 26 -2.69 -6.37 18.45
CA LEU A 26 -2.00 -6.71 19.70
C LEU A 26 -2.76 -6.09 20.86
N MET A 27 -3.11 -6.91 21.85
CA MET A 27 -3.66 -6.43 23.12
C MET A 27 -2.52 -6.20 24.11
N ALA A 28 -2.44 -5.00 24.66
CA ALA A 28 -1.55 -4.70 25.77
C ALA A 28 -2.12 -5.25 27.10
N ASN A 29 -1.27 -5.37 28.13
CA ASN A 29 -1.68 -5.91 29.44
C ASN A 29 -2.80 -5.11 30.12
N ASN A 30 -2.99 -3.85 29.73
CA ASN A 30 -4.09 -2.99 30.21
C ASN A 30 -5.38 -3.12 29.37
N GLY A 31 -5.46 -4.10 28.47
CA GLY A 31 -6.61 -4.35 27.60
C GLY A 31 -6.71 -3.45 26.37
N GLN A 32 -5.75 -2.53 26.16
CA GLN A 32 -5.76 -1.65 24.99
C GLN A 32 -5.30 -2.40 23.74
N TRP A 33 -6.07 -2.29 22.66
CA TRP A 33 -5.74 -2.88 21.38
C TRP A 33 -5.01 -1.89 20.48
N LYS A 34 -4.01 -2.36 19.76
CA LYS A 34 -3.35 -1.62 18.68
C LYS A 34 -3.21 -2.52 17.46
N LEU A 35 -3.20 -1.92 16.28
CA LEU A 35 -2.85 -2.64 15.06
C LEU A 35 -1.46 -3.26 15.20
N ALA A 36 -1.32 -4.55 14.87
CA ALA A 36 -0.03 -5.22 14.83
C ALA A 36 0.86 -4.62 13.72
N PRO A 37 2.20 -4.74 13.83
CA PRO A 37 3.09 -4.44 12.72
C PRO A 37 2.65 -5.19 11.45
N ALA A 38 2.89 -4.59 10.29
CA ALA A 38 2.58 -5.25 9.03
C ALA A 38 3.41 -6.53 8.88
N TYR A 39 2.77 -7.58 8.37
CA TYR A 39 3.37 -8.86 8.01
C TYR A 39 2.74 -9.36 6.71
N ASP A 40 3.38 -10.35 6.11
CA ASP A 40 2.95 -10.93 4.83
C ASP A 40 2.71 -9.87 3.74
N VAL A 41 3.69 -8.97 3.61
CA VAL A 41 3.66 -7.90 2.63
C VAL A 41 4.45 -8.38 1.42
N THR A 42 3.74 -8.69 0.34
CA THR A 42 4.34 -9.20 -0.89
C THR A 42 3.77 -8.48 -2.11
N PHE A 43 4.57 -8.37 -3.18
CA PHE A 43 4.04 -7.99 -4.47
C PHE A 43 3.13 -9.11 -4.98
N CYS A 44 1.90 -8.78 -5.35
CA CYS A 44 0.90 -9.73 -5.81
C CYS A 44 -0.05 -9.07 -6.82
N GLU A 45 -0.25 -9.70 -7.99
CA GLU A 45 -1.18 -9.21 -9.02
C GLU A 45 -2.66 -9.35 -8.61
N GLY A 46 -2.96 -10.21 -7.64
CA GLY A 46 -4.31 -10.46 -7.14
C GLY A 46 -5.19 -11.29 -8.10
N PRO A 47 -6.33 -11.81 -7.61
CA PRO A 47 -7.28 -12.55 -8.45
C PRO A 47 -7.92 -11.62 -9.49
N GLY A 48 -7.62 -11.84 -10.77
CA GLY A 48 -8.15 -11.01 -11.86
C GLY A 48 -7.72 -9.54 -11.80
N GLY A 49 -6.65 -9.22 -11.06
CA GLY A 49 -6.21 -7.85 -10.84
C GLY A 49 -6.89 -7.15 -9.66
N TYR A 50 -7.75 -7.80 -8.88
CA TYR A 50 -8.42 -7.13 -7.78
C TYR A 50 -7.62 -7.23 -6.47
N HIS A 51 -7.68 -6.17 -5.67
CA HIS A 51 -7.42 -6.24 -4.23
C HIS A 51 -8.45 -7.15 -3.56
N GLN A 52 -8.05 -7.82 -2.47
CA GLN A 52 -8.98 -8.68 -1.70
C GLN A 52 -9.80 -7.89 -0.69
N MET A 53 -9.42 -6.65 -0.40
CA MET A 53 -10.26 -5.66 0.28
C MET A 53 -10.45 -4.46 -0.63
N ASP A 54 -11.68 -3.97 -0.73
CA ASP A 54 -11.98 -2.76 -1.48
C ASP A 54 -11.60 -1.50 -0.69
N ILE A 55 -11.46 -0.40 -1.41
CA ILE A 55 -11.35 0.94 -0.87
C ILE A 55 -12.58 1.69 -1.34
N MET A 56 -13.51 1.90 -0.40
CA MET A 56 -14.74 2.64 -0.64
C MET A 56 -15.58 2.09 -1.81
N GLY A 57 -15.63 0.76 -1.99
CA GLY A 57 -16.37 0.09 -3.06
C GLY A 57 -15.56 -0.25 -4.31
N GLU A 58 -14.32 0.22 -4.43
CA GLU A 58 -13.43 -0.02 -5.59
C GLU A 58 -12.25 -0.92 -5.20
N ALA A 59 -11.92 -1.91 -6.02
CA ALA A 59 -10.89 -2.91 -5.71
C ALA A 59 -9.94 -3.21 -6.88
N LEU A 60 -10.22 -2.71 -8.09
CA LEU A 60 -9.39 -2.88 -9.28
C LEU A 60 -8.61 -1.60 -9.59
N ASN A 61 -9.32 -0.48 -9.74
CA ASN A 61 -8.78 0.80 -10.19
C ASN A 61 -9.01 1.88 -9.12
N ILE A 62 -8.40 1.70 -7.96
CA ILE A 62 -8.56 2.59 -6.80
C ILE A 62 -7.99 3.97 -7.13
N SER A 63 -8.86 4.99 -7.19
CA SER A 63 -8.45 6.34 -7.54
C SER A 63 -7.94 7.13 -6.33
N ARG A 64 -7.28 8.26 -6.60
CA ARG A 64 -6.91 9.23 -5.56
C ARG A 64 -8.13 9.66 -4.73
N ASN A 65 -9.28 9.85 -5.37
CA ASN A 65 -10.52 10.24 -4.70
C ASN A 65 -11.02 9.17 -3.72
N ASP A 66 -10.86 7.89 -4.04
CA ASP A 66 -11.26 6.80 -3.15
C ASP A 66 -10.37 6.75 -1.90
N ILE A 67 -9.07 7.01 -2.06
CA ILE A 67 -8.13 7.18 -0.93
C ILE A 67 -8.49 8.41 -0.09
N HIS A 68 -8.83 9.54 -0.71
CA HIS A 68 -9.29 10.71 0.05
C HIS A 68 -10.55 10.40 0.85
N LYS A 69 -11.55 9.74 0.24
CA LYS A 69 -12.78 9.35 0.94
C LYS A 69 -12.51 8.41 2.11
N LEU A 70 -11.64 7.41 1.93
CA LEU A 70 -11.22 6.52 3.02
C LEU A 70 -10.57 7.31 4.15
N GLY A 71 -9.67 8.24 3.80
CA GLY A 71 -8.94 9.03 4.78
C GLY A 71 -9.84 9.96 5.59
N THR A 72 -10.75 10.68 4.93
CA THR A 72 -11.63 11.66 5.60
C THR A 72 -12.80 11.00 6.31
N SER A 73 -13.41 9.96 5.72
CA SER A 73 -14.63 9.34 6.27
C SER A 73 -14.33 8.30 7.35
N GLU A 74 -13.28 7.49 7.18
CA GLU A 74 -13.03 6.31 8.01
C GLU A 74 -11.78 6.44 8.90
N ALA A 75 -10.80 7.27 8.48
CA ALA A 75 -9.53 7.41 9.19
C ALA A 75 -9.38 8.71 9.99
N ASN A 76 -10.40 9.59 9.98
CA ASN A 76 -10.39 10.90 10.62
C ASN A 76 -9.17 11.77 10.26
N LEU A 77 -8.76 11.73 8.99
CA LEU A 77 -7.65 12.54 8.49
C LEU A 77 -8.16 13.75 7.73
N THR A 78 -7.39 14.83 7.77
CA THR A 78 -7.59 15.99 6.89
C THR A 78 -7.09 15.70 5.48
N SER A 79 -7.59 16.42 4.48
CA SER A 79 -7.08 16.31 3.10
C SER A 79 -5.58 16.59 3.01
N LEU A 80 -5.08 17.55 3.78
CA LEU A 80 -3.65 17.87 3.82
C LEU A 80 -2.81 16.70 4.33
N GLU A 81 -3.20 16.06 5.43
CA GLU A 81 -2.49 14.87 5.93
C GLU A 81 -2.51 13.72 4.92
N ILE A 82 -3.62 13.55 4.21
CA ILE A 82 -3.73 12.53 3.15
C ILE A 82 -2.77 12.85 2.00
N ASP A 83 -2.75 14.09 1.53
CA ASP A 83 -1.87 14.55 0.45
C ASP A 83 -0.39 14.39 0.79
N GLU A 84 0.00 14.73 2.03
CA GLU A 84 1.36 14.52 2.53
C GLU A 84 1.76 13.03 2.54
N ILE A 85 0.85 12.15 2.96
CA ILE A 85 1.10 10.70 2.96
C ILE A 85 1.25 10.19 1.53
N ILE A 86 0.37 10.62 0.63
CA ILE A 86 0.43 10.24 -0.80
C ILE A 86 1.77 10.68 -1.37
N LEU A 87 2.18 11.94 -1.16
CA LEU A 87 3.44 12.48 -1.67
C LEU A 87 4.64 11.65 -1.20
N VAL A 88 4.78 11.43 0.11
CA VAL A 88 5.91 10.67 0.68
C VAL A 88 5.94 9.24 0.16
N MET A 89 4.79 8.55 0.10
CA MET A 89 4.76 7.17 -0.37
C MET A 89 5.06 7.06 -1.86
N ARG A 90 4.62 8.00 -2.68
CA ARG A 90 4.93 8.07 -4.10
C ARG A 90 6.43 8.24 -4.34
N GLU A 91 7.07 9.17 -3.64
CA GLU A 91 8.52 9.38 -3.75
C GLU A 91 9.32 8.10 -3.47
N ILE A 92 8.89 7.30 -2.48
CA ILE A 92 9.51 6.01 -2.16
C ILE A 92 9.18 4.96 -3.22
N ALA A 93 7.93 4.90 -3.68
CA ALA A 93 7.46 3.93 -4.68
C ALA A 93 8.20 4.06 -6.01
N LEU A 94 8.46 5.30 -6.45
CA LEU A 94 9.26 5.59 -7.66
C LEU A 94 10.71 5.13 -7.56
N GLN A 95 11.20 4.82 -6.36
CA GLN A 95 12.58 4.41 -6.10
C GLN A 95 12.71 2.93 -5.73
N PHE A 96 11.63 2.14 -5.80
CA PHE A 96 11.61 0.76 -5.30
C PHE A 96 12.78 -0.08 -5.83
N SER A 97 13.00 -0.09 -7.15
CA SER A 97 14.05 -0.89 -7.76
C SER A 97 15.46 -0.43 -7.37
N GLN A 98 15.72 0.88 -7.25
CA GLN A 98 17.03 1.34 -6.78
C GLN A 98 17.24 0.98 -5.30
N ILE A 99 16.21 1.11 -4.46
CA ILE A 99 16.27 0.73 -3.04
C ILE A 99 16.56 -0.77 -2.92
N ALA A 100 15.84 -1.61 -3.65
CA ALA A 100 16.00 -3.06 -3.63
C ALA A 100 17.41 -3.47 -4.08
N GLN A 101 17.93 -2.89 -5.17
CA GLN A 101 19.29 -3.17 -5.64
C GLN A 101 20.36 -2.73 -4.64
N ARG A 102 20.17 -1.59 -3.98
CA ARG A 102 21.11 -1.08 -2.97
C ARG A 102 21.15 -1.97 -1.73
N LEU A 103 19.98 -2.42 -1.24
CA LEU A 103 19.89 -3.23 -0.02
C LEU A 103 20.20 -4.71 -0.27
N TYR A 104 19.86 -5.22 -1.44
CA TYR A 104 19.95 -6.64 -1.80
C TYR A 104 20.62 -6.81 -3.17
N PRO A 105 21.89 -6.40 -3.32
CA PRO A 105 22.58 -6.42 -4.60
C PRO A 105 22.63 -7.83 -5.19
N ASN A 106 22.22 -7.96 -6.46
CA ASN A 106 22.19 -9.21 -7.23
C ASN A 106 21.32 -10.35 -6.64
N GLN A 107 20.46 -10.07 -5.65
CA GLN A 107 19.56 -11.07 -5.07
C GLN A 107 18.24 -11.20 -5.84
N ILE A 108 17.86 -10.16 -6.59
CA ILE A 108 16.62 -10.11 -7.37
C ILE A 108 17.00 -9.97 -8.84
N ARG A 109 16.36 -10.78 -9.71
CA ARG A 109 16.57 -10.72 -11.16
C ARG A 109 16.20 -9.34 -11.69
N ALA A 110 17.01 -8.80 -12.60
CA ALA A 110 16.76 -7.50 -13.23
C ALA A 110 15.36 -7.41 -13.85
N SER A 111 14.92 -8.47 -14.55
CA SER A 111 13.58 -8.54 -15.15
C SER A 111 12.44 -8.50 -14.12
N THR A 112 12.64 -9.08 -12.93
CA THR A 112 11.66 -9.04 -11.84
C THR A 112 11.58 -7.64 -11.24
N LEU A 113 12.72 -6.97 -11.05
CA LEU A 113 12.77 -5.58 -10.59
C LEU A 113 12.10 -4.62 -11.58
N GLU A 114 12.37 -4.80 -12.86
CA GLU A 114 11.74 -4.01 -13.93
C GLU A 114 10.23 -4.21 -13.96
N MET A 115 9.75 -5.45 -13.88
CA MET A 115 8.33 -5.76 -13.83
C MET A 115 7.64 -5.13 -12.62
N ILE A 116 8.19 -5.29 -11.42
CA ILE A 116 7.62 -4.70 -10.20
C ILE A 116 7.61 -3.17 -10.29
N GLN A 117 8.74 -2.55 -10.67
CA GLN A 117 8.83 -1.10 -10.76
C GLN A 117 7.86 -0.53 -11.80
N SER A 118 7.71 -1.19 -12.95
CA SER A 118 6.76 -0.80 -14.00
C SER A 118 5.32 -0.82 -13.48
N ARG A 119 4.94 -1.87 -12.74
CA ARG A 119 3.61 -1.94 -12.12
C ARG A 119 3.40 -0.86 -11.06
N ILE A 120 4.39 -0.63 -10.20
CA ILE A 120 4.34 0.43 -9.19
C ILE A 120 4.21 1.81 -9.87
N GLN A 121 4.96 2.05 -10.95
CA GLN A 121 4.86 3.29 -11.72
C GLN A 121 3.46 3.49 -12.28
N GLN A 122 2.84 2.47 -12.88
CA GLN A 122 1.47 2.54 -13.37
C GLN A 122 0.48 2.91 -12.25
N ASN A 123 0.64 2.32 -11.07
CA ASN A 123 -0.19 2.67 -9.92
C ASN A 123 0.05 4.12 -9.45
N VAL A 124 1.29 4.62 -9.47
CA VAL A 124 1.60 6.02 -9.15
C VAL A 124 1.00 6.97 -10.19
N ASP A 125 1.14 6.67 -11.48
CA ASP A 125 0.65 7.51 -12.58
C ASP A 125 -0.88 7.59 -12.58
N PHE A 126 -1.57 6.54 -12.13
CA PHE A 126 -3.03 6.55 -11.98
C PHE A 126 -3.53 7.50 -10.87
N PHE A 127 -2.65 7.90 -9.95
CA PHE A 127 -2.96 8.81 -8.85
C PHE A 127 -2.72 10.30 -9.18
N ASP A 128 -2.11 10.59 -10.33
CA ASP A 128 -1.88 11.94 -10.88
C ASP A 128 -3.06 12.45 -11.71
#